data_AF-A0A838H8L2-F1
#
_entry.id   AF-A0A838H8L2-F1
#
_cell.length_a   1.000
_cell.length_b   1.000
_cell.length_c   1.000
_cell.angle_alpha   90.00
_cell.angle_beta   90.00
_cell.angle_gamma   90.00
#
_symmetry.space_group_name_H-M   'P 1'
#
loop_
_entity.id
_entity.type
_entity.pdbx_description
1 polymer ?
#
loop_
_entity_poly.entity_id
_entity_poly.type
_entity_poly.pdbx_seq_one_letter_code
_entity_poly.pdbx_strand_id
1 'polypeptide(L)'
;MPGQDTLMRRLGHYGDFVDDVVARAERAKVSGAPIGARWDVEGDPAAMDLVHLWGAVAEGVAANTELAAGEAYLQTARDWVDLARLADHLGYQPSQRLAAEGWVHFDIDRTASPLIPAGTRVQASGTATRGPQTYEVITDTQLTADWTSLTATWVPVPAVPTGRSVRFMGDPGFRAGDQVLLVNEKPPEDRPVGWLYFLNWLVKNIFGHPSADITPVAVVGVVSHANELGTTLVEFDRDVGGLLGSSSTSYAAYRILDTASTARRLSRVLRLTAAGEPEPVDLDATEYTHTAVASSKSVILDQALDDLSADRLVAVVNWSGIVAADVVPVLRHVPIDWEVVPGTTVKVSKLLFKESVGTLADWVTPPAGTIILKGAQD
;
A
#
# COMPACT_ATOMS: atom_id res chain seq x y z
N MET A 1 5.66 -7.27 27.68
CA MET A 1 5.34 -7.72 26.30
C MET A 1 5.22 -6.49 25.42
N PRO A 2 5.57 -6.53 24.12
CA PRO A 2 5.31 -5.40 23.22
C PRO A 2 3.79 -5.14 23.14
N GLY A 3 3.35 -3.88 23.31
CA GLY A 3 1.94 -3.49 23.14
C GLY A 3 1.05 -3.49 24.38
N GLN A 4 1.60 -3.56 25.60
CA GLN A 4 0.82 -3.41 26.84
C GLN A 4 0.85 -1.96 27.34
N ASP A 5 -0.33 -1.39 27.63
CA ASP A 5 -0.48 0.00 28.12
C ASP A 5 -0.07 0.18 29.59
N THR A 6 0.24 -0.90 30.30
CA THR A 6 0.75 -0.88 31.68
C THR A 6 1.62 -2.12 31.92
N LEU A 7 2.75 -1.93 32.61
CA LEU A 7 3.60 -3.03 33.05
C LEU A 7 3.01 -3.63 34.33
N MET A 8 2.41 -4.82 34.23
CA MET A 8 1.94 -5.56 35.40
C MET A 8 3.12 -6.13 36.18
N ARG A 9 3.72 -5.31 37.04
CA ARG A 9 4.79 -5.71 37.97
C ARG A 9 4.37 -5.70 39.44
N ARG A 10 3.09 -5.51 39.73
CA ARG A 10 2.59 -5.54 41.10
C ARG A 10 2.84 -6.92 41.71
N LEU A 11 3.56 -6.92 42.84
CA LEU A 11 3.92 -8.16 43.55
C LEU A 11 2.75 -8.75 44.36
N GLY A 12 1.76 -7.93 44.72
CA GLY A 12 0.58 -8.33 45.48
C GLY A 12 -0.21 -7.11 45.99
N HIS A 13 -1.33 -7.39 46.66
CA HIS A 13 -2.14 -6.42 47.39
C HIS A 13 -1.96 -6.58 48.89
N TYR A 14 -2.42 -5.60 49.67
CA TYR A 14 -2.35 -5.64 51.14
C TYR A 14 -2.77 -6.97 51.76
N GLY A 15 -3.91 -7.52 51.35
CA GLY A 15 -4.44 -8.80 51.87
C GLY A 15 -3.48 -9.96 51.62
N ASP A 16 -2.93 -10.06 50.40
CA ASP A 16 -1.98 -11.11 50.04
C ASP A 16 -0.71 -11.05 50.90
N PHE A 17 -0.25 -9.83 51.24
CA PHE A 17 0.91 -9.64 52.11
C PHE A 17 0.62 -9.99 53.56
N VAL A 18 -0.56 -9.63 54.07
CA VAL A 18 -1.01 -10.01 55.42
C VAL A 18 -1.05 -11.54 55.52
N ASP A 19 -1.69 -12.22 54.57
CA ASP A 19 -1.81 -13.68 54.54
C ASP A 19 -0.45 -14.37 54.41
N ASP A 20 0.46 -13.87 53.55
CA ASP A 20 1.82 -14.44 53.44
C ASP A 20 2.62 -14.25 54.74
N VAL A 21 2.53 -13.09 55.38
CA VAL A 21 3.24 -12.83 56.63
C VAL A 21 2.72 -13.73 57.75
N VAL A 22 1.40 -13.89 57.91
CA VAL A 22 0.82 -14.83 58.88
C VAL A 22 1.28 -16.25 58.59
N ALA A 23 1.11 -16.71 57.35
CA ALA A 23 1.49 -18.07 56.95
C ALA A 23 2.99 -18.33 57.14
N ARG A 24 3.85 -17.32 56.94
CA ARG A 24 5.31 -17.44 57.16
C ARG A 24 5.67 -17.39 58.64
N ALA A 25 4.99 -16.57 59.43
CA ALA A 25 5.19 -16.50 60.88
C ALA A 25 4.83 -17.84 61.54
N GLU A 26 3.70 -18.43 61.18
CA GLU A 26 3.26 -19.72 61.74
C GLU A 26 4.17 -20.89 61.33
N ARG A 27 4.69 -20.87 60.09
CA ARG A 27 5.64 -21.88 59.61
C ARG A 27 7.06 -21.68 60.12
N ALA A 28 7.41 -20.50 60.63
CA ALA A 28 8.74 -20.23 61.15
C ALA A 28 9.01 -21.18 62.34
N LYS A 29 10.20 -21.79 62.35
CA LYS A 29 10.56 -22.75 63.40
C LYS A 29 11.42 -22.09 64.45
N VAL A 30 10.99 -22.19 65.71
CA VAL A 30 11.79 -21.80 66.87
C VAL A 30 12.04 -23.05 67.70
N SER A 31 13.32 -23.38 67.90
CA SER A 31 13.74 -24.61 68.61
C SER A 31 13.18 -25.90 68.00
N GLY A 32 13.09 -25.97 66.67
CA GLY A 32 12.73 -27.18 65.92
C GLY A 32 11.24 -27.41 65.68
N ALA A 33 10.35 -26.66 66.34
CA ALA A 33 8.90 -26.73 66.14
C ALA A 33 8.36 -25.45 65.45
N PRO A 34 7.31 -25.55 64.61
CA PRO A 34 6.67 -24.37 64.04
C PRO A 34 6.01 -23.52 65.12
N ILE A 35 6.11 -22.20 65.01
CA ILE A 35 5.50 -21.24 65.94
C ILE A 35 3.98 -21.43 65.98
N GLY A 36 3.34 -21.71 64.84
CA GLY A 36 1.89 -21.92 64.74
C GLY A 36 1.35 -23.10 65.56
N ALA A 37 2.21 -24.02 66.02
CA ALA A 37 1.81 -25.08 66.94
C ALA A 37 1.71 -24.63 68.42
N ARG A 38 2.19 -23.42 68.74
CA ARG A 38 2.26 -22.87 70.11
C ARG A 38 1.62 -21.49 70.24
N TRP A 39 1.54 -20.75 69.15
CA TRP A 39 0.97 -19.40 69.11
C TRP A 39 0.11 -19.28 67.86
N ASP A 40 -1.17 -18.97 68.09
CA ASP A 40 -2.12 -18.60 67.04
C ASP A 40 -1.89 -17.12 66.72
N VAL A 41 -1.25 -16.86 65.58
CA VAL A 41 -0.89 -15.49 65.17
C VAL A 41 -2.13 -14.73 64.73
N GLU A 42 -3.10 -15.40 64.09
CA GLU A 42 -4.35 -14.80 63.64
C GLU A 42 -5.27 -14.44 64.83
N GLY A 43 -5.24 -15.26 65.89
CA GLY A 43 -5.99 -15.04 67.12
C GLY A 43 -5.41 -13.99 68.08
N ASP A 44 -4.20 -13.49 67.87
CA ASP A 44 -3.54 -12.50 68.74
C ASP A 44 -3.63 -11.08 68.16
N PRO A 45 -4.40 -10.16 68.80
CA PRO A 45 -4.58 -8.80 68.29
C PRO A 45 -3.28 -8.01 68.16
N ALA A 46 -2.32 -8.17 69.08
CA ALA A 46 -1.07 -7.43 69.03
C ALA A 46 -0.13 -7.97 67.93
N ALA A 47 -0.20 -9.27 67.65
CA ALA A 47 0.51 -9.87 66.52
C ALA A 47 -0.08 -9.37 65.20
N MET A 48 -1.41 -9.39 65.08
CA MET A 48 -2.11 -8.93 63.88
C MET A 48 -1.91 -7.44 63.61
N ASP A 49 -1.85 -6.59 64.64
CA ASP A 49 -1.48 -5.17 64.47
C ASP A 49 -0.10 -5.00 63.82
N LEU A 50 0.89 -5.81 64.23
CA LEU A 50 2.22 -5.80 63.64
C LEU A 50 2.22 -6.35 62.22
N VAL A 51 1.46 -7.41 61.95
CA VAL A 51 1.27 -7.98 60.60
C VAL A 51 0.66 -6.94 59.67
N HIS A 52 -0.39 -6.24 60.12
CA HIS A 52 -1.03 -5.17 59.35
C HIS A 52 -0.08 -4.01 59.06
N LEU A 53 0.75 -3.61 60.03
CA LEU A 53 1.79 -2.61 59.81
C LEU A 53 2.77 -3.04 58.71
N TRP A 54 3.27 -4.28 58.75
CA TRP A 54 4.17 -4.79 57.72
C TRP A 54 3.49 -5.00 56.37
N GLY A 55 2.22 -5.39 56.35
CA GLY A 55 1.41 -5.46 55.13
C GLY A 55 1.25 -4.10 54.45
N ALA A 56 1.03 -3.04 55.22
CA ALA A 56 0.94 -1.68 54.69
C ALA A 56 2.27 -1.19 54.11
N VAL A 57 3.39 -1.50 54.77
CA VAL A 57 4.74 -1.23 54.25
C VAL A 57 4.99 -1.99 52.95
N ALA A 58 4.66 -3.28 52.91
CA ALA A 58 4.83 -4.12 51.73
C ALA A 58 4.00 -3.62 50.55
N GLU A 59 2.74 -3.21 50.77
CA GLU A 59 1.91 -2.61 49.73
C GLU A 59 2.49 -1.29 49.22
N GLY A 60 2.96 -0.41 50.11
CA GLY A 60 3.60 0.84 49.72
C GLY A 60 4.85 0.63 48.86
N VAL A 61 5.68 -0.36 49.20
CA VAL A 61 6.84 -0.74 48.38
C VAL A 61 6.39 -1.32 47.04
N ALA A 62 5.42 -2.23 47.03
CA ALA A 62 4.90 -2.84 45.81
C ALA A 62 4.33 -1.79 44.84
N ALA A 63 3.54 -0.83 45.34
CA ALA A 63 3.00 0.26 44.55
C ALA A 63 4.09 1.17 43.97
N ASN A 64 5.10 1.54 44.76
CA ASN A 64 6.21 2.36 44.27
C ASN A 64 7.06 1.62 43.23
N THR A 65 7.28 0.31 43.38
CA THR A 65 8.00 -0.49 42.37
C THR A 65 7.24 -0.61 41.06
N GLU A 66 5.91 -0.70 41.12
CA GLU A 66 5.05 -0.71 39.93
C GLU A 66 5.13 0.64 39.19
N LEU A 67 5.02 1.76 39.91
CA LEU A 67 5.17 3.10 39.35
C LEU A 67 6.56 3.30 38.71
N ALA A 68 7.63 2.99 39.43
CA ALA A 68 8.99 3.13 38.92
C ALA A 68 9.25 2.25 37.68
N ALA A 69 8.65 1.05 37.62
CA ALA A 69 8.72 0.20 36.44
C ALA A 69 7.95 0.81 35.25
N GLY A 70 6.77 1.40 35.48
CA GLY A 70 5.97 2.07 34.47
C GLY A 70 6.71 3.25 33.82
N GLU A 71 7.40 4.07 34.61
CA GLU A 71 8.19 5.21 34.12
C GLU A 71 9.49 4.82 33.40
N ALA A 72 9.94 3.55 33.51
CA ALA A 72 11.18 3.08 32.89
C ALA A 72 11.01 2.65 31.41
N TYR A 73 9.80 2.69 30.85
CA TYR A 73 9.51 2.27 29.48
C TYR A 73 8.68 3.30 28.72
N LEU A 74 9.09 3.63 27.49
CA LEU A 74 8.57 4.77 26.73
C LEU A 74 7.05 4.73 26.53
N GLN A 75 6.48 3.54 26.30
CA GLN A 75 5.04 3.38 26.07
C GLN A 75 4.20 3.50 27.36
N THR A 76 4.81 3.33 28.53
CA THR A 76 4.10 3.29 29.82
C THR A 76 4.41 4.46 30.74
N ALA A 77 5.45 5.25 30.43
CA ALA A 77 5.81 6.45 31.18
C ALA A 77 4.68 7.49 31.11
N ARG A 78 4.34 8.07 32.25
CA ARG A 78 3.27 9.08 32.38
C ARG A 78 3.81 10.43 32.81
N ASP A 79 4.95 10.49 33.48
CA ASP A 79 5.62 11.75 33.78
C ASP A 79 6.33 12.28 32.52
N TRP A 80 6.06 13.53 32.18
CA TRP A 80 6.68 14.19 31.04
C TRP A 80 8.21 14.24 31.15
N VAL A 81 8.74 14.39 32.37
CA VAL A 81 10.18 14.46 32.61
C VAL A 81 10.86 13.13 32.27
N ASP A 82 10.27 12.02 32.70
CA ASP A 82 10.82 10.69 32.47
C ASP A 82 10.62 10.25 31.01
N LEU A 83 9.46 10.58 30.41
CA LEU A 83 9.23 10.38 28.98
C LEU A 83 10.27 11.13 28.12
N ALA A 84 10.55 12.40 28.44
CA ALA A 84 11.53 13.20 27.71
C ALA A 84 12.95 12.62 27.83
N ARG A 85 13.35 12.12 29.03
CA ARG A 85 14.63 11.45 29.24
C ARG A 85 14.74 10.15 28.45
N LEU A 86 13.69 9.33 28.44
CA LEU A 86 13.65 8.09 27.67
C LEU A 86 13.72 8.36 26.16
N ALA A 87 13.05 9.40 25.68
CA ALA A 87 13.09 9.78 24.28
C ALA A 87 14.48 10.32 23.87
N ASP A 88 15.15 11.08 24.74
CA ASP A 88 16.51 11.57 24.52
C ASP A 88 17.52 10.41 24.40
N HIS A 89 17.34 9.32 25.15
CA HIS A 89 18.15 8.10 24.98
C HIS A 89 17.98 7.44 23.60
N LEU A 90 16.86 7.66 22.91
CA LEU A 90 16.63 7.21 21.53
C LEU A 90 17.14 8.22 20.50
N GLY A 91 17.75 9.32 20.94
CA GLY A 91 18.18 10.43 20.09
C GLY A 91 17.04 11.36 19.66
N TYR A 92 15.84 11.23 20.26
CA TYR A 92 14.72 12.12 20.00
C TYR A 92 14.63 13.18 21.09
N GLN A 93 14.85 14.44 20.70
CA GLN A 93 14.66 15.59 21.58
C GLN A 93 13.32 16.26 21.22
N PRO A 94 12.33 16.25 22.11
CA PRO A 94 11.07 16.94 21.86
C PRO A 94 11.32 18.41 21.57
N SER A 95 10.80 18.91 20.45
CA SER A 95 10.95 20.32 20.10
C SER A 95 10.32 21.19 21.20
N GLN A 96 11.02 22.23 21.63
CA GLN A 96 10.41 23.24 22.48
C GLN A 96 9.23 23.89 21.75
N ARG A 97 8.36 24.58 22.51
CA ARG A 97 7.23 25.32 21.93
C ARG A 97 7.77 26.32 20.90
N LEU A 98 7.51 26.05 19.62
CA LEU A 98 7.86 26.93 18.52
C LEU A 98 7.02 28.20 18.62
N ALA A 99 7.67 29.36 18.43
CA ALA A 99 6.95 30.61 18.25
C ALA A 99 6.13 30.54 16.95
N ALA A 100 4.97 31.19 16.93
CA ALA A 100 4.22 31.32 15.69
C ALA A 100 5.01 32.20 14.70
N GLU A 101 5.18 31.70 13.48
CA GLU A 101 5.85 32.40 12.39
C GLU A 101 4.85 32.76 11.29
N GLY A 102 5.16 33.81 10.53
CA GLY A 102 4.32 34.26 9.44
C GLY A 102 4.97 35.40 8.65
N TRP A 103 4.38 35.72 7.51
CA TRP A 103 4.82 36.82 6.66
C TRP A 103 4.14 38.12 7.07
N VAL A 104 4.92 39.21 7.11
CA VAL A 104 4.42 40.57 7.33
C VAL A 104 4.65 41.36 6.07
N HIS A 105 3.62 42.08 5.63
CA HIS A 105 3.70 42.99 4.50
C HIS A 105 3.99 44.40 4.99
N PHE A 106 4.95 45.07 4.34
CA PHE A 106 5.28 46.47 4.60
C PHE A 106 4.95 47.28 3.36
N ASP A 107 4.00 48.20 3.49
CA ASP A 107 3.77 49.21 2.47
C ASP A 107 4.84 50.30 2.58
N ILE A 108 5.66 50.41 1.53
CA ILE A 108 6.73 51.40 1.43
C ILE A 108 6.43 52.41 0.32
N ASP A 109 7.00 53.60 0.42
CA ASP A 109 6.98 54.57 -0.67
C ASP A 109 7.71 53.99 -1.90
N ARG A 110 7.16 54.22 -3.09
CA ARG A 110 7.67 53.72 -4.39
C ARG A 110 9.09 54.18 -4.71
N THR A 111 9.62 55.14 -3.98
CA THR A 111 10.99 55.65 -4.18
C THR A 111 11.98 55.16 -3.11
N ALA A 112 11.49 54.48 -2.07
CA ALA A 112 12.29 54.05 -0.94
C ALA A 112 12.60 52.55 -1.00
N SER A 113 13.85 52.19 -0.71
CA SER A 113 14.27 50.80 -0.51
C SER A 113 14.86 50.65 0.90
N PRO A 114 14.02 50.67 1.95
CA PRO A 114 14.50 50.59 3.32
C PRO A 114 14.95 49.17 3.69
N LEU A 115 15.97 49.09 4.54
CA LEU A 115 16.37 47.87 5.24
C LEU A 115 15.53 47.74 6.51
N ILE A 116 14.84 46.59 6.67
CA ILE A 116 14.17 46.23 7.91
C ILE A 116 15.08 45.30 8.71
N PRO A 117 15.70 45.78 9.80
CA PRO A 117 16.60 44.95 10.59
C PRO A 117 15.85 43.86 11.35
N ALA A 118 16.53 42.75 11.59
CA ALA A 118 16.10 41.73 12.53
C ALA A 118 15.86 42.37 13.92
N GLY A 119 14.87 41.86 14.64
CA GLY A 119 14.38 42.43 15.89
C GLY A 119 13.38 43.58 15.73
N THR A 120 13.05 43.99 14.50
CA THR A 120 11.96 44.97 14.27
C THR A 120 10.64 44.40 14.80
N ARG A 121 10.04 45.10 15.77
CA ARG A 121 8.82 44.64 16.43
C ARG A 121 7.58 45.03 15.64
N VAL A 122 6.70 44.05 15.43
CA VAL A 122 5.41 44.22 14.75
C VAL A 122 4.31 43.65 15.63
N GLN A 123 3.18 44.34 15.71
CA GLN A 123 2.06 43.93 16.56
C GLN A 123 0.91 43.42 15.69
N ALA A 124 0.55 42.16 15.87
CA ALA A 124 -0.67 41.63 15.29
C ALA A 124 -1.86 42.11 16.13
N SER A 125 -2.87 42.62 15.45
CA SER A 125 -4.14 42.99 16.06
C SER A 125 -4.74 41.81 16.82
N GLY A 126 -5.27 42.07 18.01
CA GLY A 126 -6.01 41.06 18.77
C GLY A 126 -7.26 40.60 18.03
N THR A 127 -7.75 39.42 18.36
CA THR A 127 -9.06 38.92 17.92
C THR A 127 -10.08 39.06 19.05
N ALA A 128 -11.35 38.76 18.79
CA ALA A 128 -12.39 38.79 19.82
C ALA A 128 -12.09 37.88 21.04
N THR A 129 -11.22 36.89 20.88
CA THR A 129 -10.89 35.89 21.91
C THR A 129 -9.45 35.98 22.44
N ARG A 130 -8.57 36.77 21.81
CA ARG A 130 -7.16 36.90 22.21
C ARG A 130 -6.68 38.35 22.11
N GLY A 131 -5.97 38.80 23.13
CA GLY A 131 -5.30 40.11 23.11
C GLY A 131 -4.25 40.21 21.99
N PRO A 132 -3.84 41.44 21.63
CA PRO A 132 -2.84 41.65 20.59
C PRO A 132 -1.49 41.03 20.99
N GLN A 133 -0.77 40.50 20.01
CA GLN A 133 0.51 39.82 20.22
C GLN A 133 1.63 40.54 19.46
N THR A 134 2.81 40.62 20.07
CA THR A 134 4.00 41.24 19.47
C THR A 134 4.89 40.14 18.90
N TYR A 135 5.33 40.35 17.66
CA TYR A 135 6.27 39.53 16.92
C TYR A 135 7.52 40.35 16.59
N GLU A 136 8.59 39.69 16.18
CA GLU A 136 9.77 40.37 15.62
C GLU A 136 10.14 39.78 14.27
N VAL A 137 10.71 40.63 13.41
CA VAL A 137 11.34 40.21 12.16
C VAL A 137 12.61 39.44 12.50
N ILE A 138 12.75 38.20 12.03
CA ILE A 138 13.86 37.32 12.40
C ILE A 138 15.13 37.54 11.58
N THR A 139 15.03 38.19 10.42
CA THR A 139 16.14 38.35 9.47
C THR A 139 16.11 39.74 8.85
N ASP A 140 17.28 40.37 8.73
CA ASP A 140 17.47 41.60 7.99
C ASP A 140 16.89 41.45 6.57
N THR A 141 15.87 42.26 6.25
CA THR A 141 15.15 42.19 4.98
C THR A 141 15.24 43.51 4.26
N GLN A 142 15.95 43.51 3.12
CA GLN A 142 16.04 44.67 2.24
C GLN A 142 14.79 44.74 1.36
N LEU A 143 13.96 45.75 1.57
CA LEU A 143 12.83 46.00 0.67
C LEU A 143 13.33 46.77 -0.56
N THR A 144 12.86 46.38 -1.75
CA THR A 144 13.33 46.94 -3.02
C THR A 144 12.16 47.58 -3.77
N ALA A 145 12.26 48.88 -4.05
CA ALA A 145 11.25 49.65 -4.77
C ALA A 145 11.01 49.14 -6.20
N ASP A 146 12.05 48.60 -6.86
CA ASP A 146 11.96 48.10 -8.24
C ASP A 146 11.01 46.91 -8.38
N TRP A 147 10.68 46.23 -7.28
CA TRP A 147 9.79 45.06 -7.28
C TRP A 147 8.32 45.45 -7.24
N THR A 148 7.99 46.70 -6.89
CA THR A 148 6.60 47.18 -6.84
C THR A 148 5.93 47.21 -8.23
N SER A 149 6.72 47.19 -9.31
CA SER A 149 6.24 47.11 -10.70
C SER A 149 6.18 45.68 -11.28
N LEU A 150 6.52 44.65 -10.51
CA LEU A 150 6.42 43.27 -10.99
C LEU A 150 4.95 42.83 -11.01
N THR A 151 4.38 42.80 -12.21
CA THR A 151 3.09 42.16 -12.44
C THR A 151 3.28 40.65 -12.37
N ALA A 152 2.71 40.00 -11.36
CA ALA A 152 2.62 38.54 -11.33
C ALA A 152 1.72 38.08 -12.48
N THR A 153 2.33 37.58 -13.56
CA THR A 153 1.58 36.92 -14.63
C THR A 153 1.15 35.56 -14.12
N TRP A 154 -0.16 35.37 -13.95
CA TRP A 154 -0.73 34.08 -13.57
C TRP A 154 -0.27 33.00 -14.55
N VAL A 155 0.20 31.86 -14.01
CA VAL A 155 0.45 30.67 -14.83
C VAL A 155 -0.89 30.23 -15.41
N PRO A 156 -1.05 30.18 -16.76
CA PRO A 156 -2.31 29.77 -17.35
C PRO A 156 -2.64 28.34 -16.90
N VAL A 157 -3.86 28.16 -16.38
CA VAL A 157 -4.38 26.83 -16.06
C VAL A 157 -4.42 26.03 -17.36
N PRO A 158 -3.72 24.88 -17.45
CA PRO A 158 -3.75 24.08 -18.66
C PRO A 158 -5.17 23.62 -18.98
N ALA A 159 -5.63 23.84 -20.21
CA ALA A 159 -6.95 23.39 -20.64
C ALA A 159 -7.07 21.86 -20.51
N VAL A 160 -8.25 21.36 -20.13
CA VAL A 160 -8.50 19.92 -20.06
C VAL A 160 -8.28 19.32 -21.45
N PRO A 161 -7.37 18.33 -21.62
CA PRO A 161 -7.14 17.68 -22.90
C PRO A 161 -8.44 17.03 -23.38
N THR A 162 -8.76 17.18 -24.66
CA THR A 162 -9.94 16.56 -25.27
C THR A 162 -9.53 15.61 -26.39
N GLY A 163 -10.32 14.54 -26.58
CA GLY A 163 -10.18 13.63 -27.71
C GLY A 163 -8.97 12.70 -27.57
N ARG A 164 -7.94 12.94 -28.38
CA ARG A 164 -6.77 12.04 -28.56
C ARG A 164 -5.65 12.28 -27.55
N SER A 165 -5.80 13.22 -26.63
CA SER A 165 -4.73 13.65 -25.72
C SER A 165 -5.10 13.38 -24.27
N VAL A 166 -4.12 12.92 -23.48
CA VAL A 166 -4.24 12.73 -22.03
C VAL A 166 -3.06 13.39 -21.36
N ARG A 167 -3.32 14.08 -20.24
CA ARG A 167 -2.29 14.72 -19.43
C ARG A 167 -1.98 13.83 -18.23
N PHE A 168 -0.73 13.43 -18.13
CA PHE A 168 -0.18 12.67 -17.01
C PHE A 168 0.48 13.61 -16.02
N MET A 169 0.34 13.32 -14.72
CA MET A 169 1.14 13.96 -13.69
C MET A 169 2.54 13.34 -13.71
N GLY A 170 3.57 14.15 -13.99
CA GLY A 170 4.92 13.63 -14.24
C GLY A 170 5.11 13.02 -15.63
N ASP A 171 6.26 12.39 -15.84
CA ASP A 171 6.62 11.71 -17.09
C ASP A 171 6.29 10.21 -17.00
N PRO A 172 5.32 9.70 -17.78
CA PRO A 172 4.99 8.27 -17.81
C PRO A 172 6.07 7.43 -18.53
N GLY A 173 7.08 8.04 -19.15
CA GLY A 173 8.15 7.35 -19.85
C GLY A 173 7.77 6.79 -21.22
N PHE A 174 6.57 7.12 -21.72
CA PHE A 174 6.09 6.70 -23.04
C PHE A 174 6.80 7.46 -24.16
N ARG A 175 7.21 6.73 -25.20
CA ARG A 175 7.86 7.28 -26.39
C ARG A 175 6.91 7.21 -27.58
N ALA A 176 7.12 8.11 -28.55
CA ALA A 176 6.43 8.02 -29.83
C ALA A 176 6.68 6.65 -30.47
N GLY A 177 5.60 5.99 -30.91
CA GLY A 177 5.60 4.63 -31.44
C GLY A 177 5.33 3.53 -30.41
N ASP A 178 5.31 3.83 -29.10
CA ASP A 178 4.96 2.84 -28.09
C ASP A 178 3.47 2.46 -28.17
N GLN A 179 3.17 1.20 -27.87
CA GLN A 179 1.80 0.75 -27.64
C GLN A 179 1.51 0.75 -26.14
N VAL A 180 0.32 1.23 -25.77
CA VAL A 180 -0.11 1.38 -24.38
C VAL A 180 -1.44 0.67 -24.20
N LEU A 181 -1.53 -0.21 -23.21
CA LEU A 181 -2.78 -0.77 -22.72
C LEU A 181 -3.35 0.18 -21.67
N LEU A 182 -4.54 0.71 -21.95
CA LEU A 182 -5.33 1.44 -20.96
C LEU A 182 -6.24 0.47 -20.23
N VAL A 183 -6.19 0.51 -18.91
CA VAL A 183 -6.99 -0.32 -18.03
C VAL A 183 -7.73 0.56 -17.04
N ASN A 184 -9.02 0.30 -16.88
CA ASN A 184 -9.80 0.80 -15.76
C ASN A 184 -9.48 -0.06 -14.53
N GLU A 185 -8.86 0.54 -13.54
CA GLU A 185 -8.66 -0.07 -12.23
C GLU A 185 -9.80 0.42 -11.34
N LYS A 186 -10.67 -0.51 -10.95
CA LYS A 186 -11.61 -0.21 -9.88
C LYS A 186 -10.77 -0.04 -8.61
N PRO A 187 -10.85 1.11 -7.92
CA PRO A 187 -10.17 1.24 -6.64
C PRO A 187 -10.66 0.11 -5.72
N PRO A 188 -9.77 -0.48 -4.89
CA PRO A 188 -10.17 -1.54 -3.98
C PRO A 188 -11.40 -1.06 -3.20
N GLU A 189 -12.51 -1.80 -3.29
CA GLU A 189 -13.74 -1.41 -2.60
C GLU A 189 -13.41 -1.19 -1.12
N ASP A 190 -13.62 0.04 -0.64
CA ASP A 190 -13.51 0.37 0.78
C ASP A 190 -14.31 -0.65 1.58
N ARG A 191 -13.77 -1.09 2.72
CA ARG A 191 -14.45 -2.06 3.59
C ARG A 191 -15.88 -1.56 3.86
N PRO A 192 -16.91 -2.29 3.43
CA PRO A 192 -18.26 -1.76 3.51
C PRO A 192 -18.69 -1.66 4.98
N VAL A 193 -19.29 -0.52 5.34
CA VAL A 193 -19.74 -0.20 6.70
C VAL A 193 -21.07 -0.88 7.10
N GLY A 194 -21.51 -1.91 6.38
CA GLY A 194 -22.75 -2.65 6.66
C GLY A 194 -22.54 -4.15 6.73
N TRP A 195 -23.10 -4.81 7.74
CA TRP A 195 -22.89 -6.25 8.02
C TRP A 195 -23.17 -7.19 6.83
N LEU A 196 -24.26 -6.99 6.08
CA LEU A 196 -24.59 -7.81 4.91
C LEU A 196 -23.64 -7.58 3.73
N TYR A 197 -23.23 -6.33 3.51
CA TYR A 197 -22.24 -5.97 2.49
C TYR A 197 -20.84 -6.47 2.88
N PHE A 198 -20.52 -6.43 4.17
CA PHE A 198 -19.30 -7.02 4.74
C PHE A 198 -19.28 -8.54 4.54
N LEU A 199 -20.38 -9.25 4.80
CA LEU A 199 -20.47 -10.69 4.54
C LEU A 199 -20.30 -11.01 3.05
N ASN A 200 -20.92 -10.25 2.15
CA ASN A 200 -20.76 -10.42 0.71
C ASN A 200 -19.32 -10.13 0.26
N TRP A 201 -18.74 -9.04 0.75
CA TRP A 201 -17.32 -8.69 0.55
C TRP A 201 -16.39 -9.78 1.09
N LEU A 202 -16.64 -10.30 2.29
CA LEU A 202 -15.87 -11.36 2.94
C LEU A 202 -15.94 -12.65 2.14
N VAL A 203 -17.14 -13.06 1.71
CA VAL A 203 -17.33 -14.25 0.87
C VAL A 203 -16.62 -14.10 -0.47
N LYS A 204 -16.71 -12.93 -1.12
CA LYS A 204 -15.97 -12.64 -2.36
C LYS A 204 -14.46 -12.65 -2.17
N ASN A 205 -13.94 -12.09 -1.08
CA ASN A 205 -12.49 -12.03 -0.84
C ASN A 205 -11.89 -13.34 -0.32
N ILE A 206 -12.68 -14.19 0.37
CA ILE A 206 -12.21 -15.48 0.90
C ILE A 206 -12.44 -16.63 -0.09
N PHE A 207 -13.58 -16.63 -0.79
CA PHE A 207 -14.01 -17.74 -1.66
C PHE A 207 -14.12 -17.36 -3.13
N GLY A 208 -14.17 -16.08 -3.46
CA GLY A 208 -14.03 -15.64 -4.84
C GLY A 208 -12.58 -15.72 -5.28
N HIS A 209 -12.35 -16.06 -6.54
CA HIS A 209 -11.13 -15.60 -7.19
C HIS A 209 -11.16 -14.07 -7.17
N PRO A 210 -10.04 -13.37 -6.94
CA PRO A 210 -9.97 -11.95 -7.25
C PRO A 210 -10.21 -11.85 -8.76
N SER A 211 -11.46 -11.71 -9.15
CA SER A 211 -11.82 -11.43 -10.52
C SER A 211 -11.26 -10.06 -10.79
N ALA A 212 -10.24 -9.97 -11.66
CA ALA A 212 -9.83 -8.79 -12.39
C ALA A 212 -10.66 -7.54 -12.06
N ASP A 213 -10.30 -6.78 -11.03
CA ASP A 213 -10.81 -5.41 -10.81
C ASP A 213 -10.24 -4.43 -11.88
N ILE A 214 -9.78 -5.01 -12.99
CA ILE A 214 -8.97 -4.49 -14.07
C ILE A 214 -9.77 -4.77 -15.34
N THR A 215 -10.50 -3.77 -15.82
CA THR A 215 -11.22 -3.85 -17.10
C THR A 215 -10.36 -3.22 -18.19
N PRO A 216 -9.87 -4.00 -19.18
CA PRO A 216 -9.09 -3.47 -20.28
C PRO A 216 -10.00 -2.58 -21.13
N VAL A 217 -9.55 -1.36 -21.40
CA VAL A 217 -10.35 -0.36 -22.12
C VAL A 217 -9.96 -0.36 -23.59
N ALA A 218 -8.68 -0.18 -23.88
CA ALA A 218 -8.16 -0.15 -25.24
C ALA A 218 -6.65 -0.34 -25.28
N VAL A 219 -6.17 -0.78 -26.45
CA VAL A 219 -4.76 -0.65 -26.84
C VAL A 219 -4.64 0.54 -27.78
N VAL A 220 -3.78 1.49 -27.43
CA VAL A 220 -3.56 2.74 -28.17
C VAL A 220 -2.08 2.94 -28.47
N GLY A 221 -1.78 3.55 -29.61
CA GLY A 221 -0.42 3.92 -29.99
C GLY A 221 -0.09 5.34 -29.58
N VAL A 222 1.11 5.60 -29.08
CA VAL A 222 1.59 6.95 -28.74
C VAL A 222 2.13 7.64 -29.99
N VAL A 223 1.56 8.79 -30.34
CA VAL A 223 1.95 9.59 -31.51
C VAL A 223 3.02 10.61 -31.13
N SER A 224 2.78 11.36 -30.06
CA SER A 224 3.66 12.42 -29.60
C SER A 224 3.55 12.59 -28.08
N HIS A 225 4.55 13.23 -27.45
CA HIS A 225 4.45 13.69 -26.08
C HIS A 225 5.11 15.07 -25.93
N ALA A 226 4.60 15.89 -25.02
CA ALA A 226 5.12 17.21 -24.71
C ALA A 226 5.09 17.45 -23.20
N ASN A 227 6.17 18.03 -22.68
CA ASN A 227 6.27 18.39 -21.27
C ASN A 227 5.72 19.81 -21.06
N GLU A 228 4.70 19.93 -20.21
CA GLU A 228 4.01 21.18 -19.89
C GLU A 228 3.93 21.34 -18.37
N LEU A 229 4.69 22.28 -17.79
CA LEU A 229 4.53 22.74 -16.40
C LEU A 229 4.51 21.60 -15.35
N GLY A 230 5.38 20.60 -15.49
CA GLY A 230 5.46 19.45 -14.57
C GLY A 230 4.45 18.32 -14.87
N THR A 231 3.71 18.44 -15.97
CA THR A 231 2.85 17.41 -16.52
C THR A 231 3.33 17.00 -17.91
N THR A 232 2.92 15.81 -18.36
CA THR A 232 3.23 15.32 -19.71
C THR A 232 1.94 15.14 -20.48
N LEU A 233 1.79 15.88 -21.58
CA LEU A 233 0.69 15.69 -22.52
C LEU A 233 1.10 14.61 -23.52
N VAL A 234 0.33 13.52 -23.58
CA VAL A 234 0.56 12.41 -24.52
C VAL A 234 -0.57 12.37 -25.52
N GLU A 235 -0.24 12.33 -26.81
CA GLU A 235 -1.18 12.21 -27.92
C GLU A 235 -1.21 10.77 -28.42
N PHE A 236 -2.41 10.23 -28.64
CA PHE A 236 -2.64 8.86 -29.07
C PHE A 236 -3.11 8.75 -30.53
N ASP A 237 -2.99 7.54 -31.07
CA ASP A 237 -3.35 7.15 -32.44
C ASP A 237 -4.87 7.15 -32.70
N ARG A 238 -5.68 7.24 -31.65
CA ARG A 238 -7.14 7.30 -31.68
C ARG A 238 -7.70 8.17 -30.56
N ASP A 239 -9.00 8.47 -30.66
CA ASP A 239 -9.73 9.18 -29.60
C ASP A 239 -9.82 8.31 -28.34
N VAL A 240 -9.33 8.84 -27.22
CA VAL A 240 -9.35 8.20 -25.91
C VAL A 240 -10.33 8.88 -24.96
N GLY A 241 -10.86 10.05 -25.30
CA GLY A 241 -11.80 10.79 -24.47
C GLY A 241 -13.13 10.07 -24.28
N GLY A 242 -13.58 9.29 -25.28
CA GLY A 242 -14.76 8.43 -25.16
C GLY A 242 -14.50 7.09 -24.45
N LEU A 243 -13.22 6.73 -24.27
CA LEU A 243 -12.78 5.47 -23.67
C LEU A 243 -12.50 5.63 -22.17
N LEU A 244 -12.01 6.80 -21.78
CA LEU A 244 -11.80 7.19 -20.39
C LEU A 244 -13.14 7.72 -19.84
N GLY A 245 -13.62 7.11 -18.76
CA GLY A 245 -14.88 7.38 -18.10
C GLY A 245 -14.87 8.65 -17.26
N SER A 246 -15.84 8.76 -16.35
CA SER A 246 -15.95 9.93 -15.47
C SER A 246 -14.74 10.09 -14.54
N SER A 247 -14.53 11.31 -14.02
CA SER A 247 -13.42 11.69 -13.14
C SER A 247 -13.28 10.88 -11.83
N SER A 248 -14.21 9.97 -11.55
CA SER A 248 -14.22 9.09 -10.38
C SER A 248 -13.54 7.73 -10.63
N THR A 249 -13.13 7.46 -11.87
CA THR A 249 -12.56 6.17 -12.27
C THR A 249 -11.04 6.26 -12.34
N SER A 250 -10.35 5.30 -11.71
CA SER A 250 -8.90 5.24 -11.76
C SER A 250 -8.47 4.46 -13.00
N TYR A 251 -7.45 4.96 -13.70
CA TYR A 251 -6.92 4.34 -14.89
C TYR A 251 -5.43 4.08 -14.72
N ALA A 252 -5.01 2.87 -15.10
CA ALA A 252 -3.61 2.56 -15.30
C ALA A 252 -3.29 2.45 -16.78
N ALA A 253 -2.08 2.86 -17.14
CA ALA A 253 -1.58 2.81 -18.50
C ALA A 253 -0.28 1.98 -18.50
N TYR A 254 -0.31 0.83 -19.17
CA TYR A 254 0.82 -0.10 -19.21
C TYR A 254 1.47 -0.07 -20.59
N ARG A 255 2.80 0.09 -20.64
CA ARG A 255 3.55 0.02 -21.90
C ARG A 255 3.67 -1.43 -22.36
N ILE A 256 3.21 -1.70 -23.57
CA ILE A 256 3.29 -3.01 -24.22
C ILE A 256 4.66 -3.14 -24.89
N LEU A 257 5.41 -4.17 -24.50
CA LEU A 257 6.70 -4.52 -25.11
C LEU A 257 6.53 -5.58 -26.20
N ASP A 258 5.59 -6.51 -26.02
CA ASP A 258 5.30 -7.60 -26.96
C ASP A 258 3.86 -8.12 -26.76
N THR A 259 3.30 -8.75 -27.79
CA THR A 259 1.92 -9.28 -27.79
C THR A 259 1.89 -10.71 -28.32
N ALA A 260 1.43 -11.66 -27.52
CA ALA A 260 1.23 -13.04 -27.92
C ALA A 260 -0.25 -13.43 -27.88
N SER A 261 -0.66 -14.43 -28.66
CA SER A 261 -2.02 -14.97 -28.58
C SER A 261 -2.01 -16.40 -28.06
N THR A 262 -3.17 -16.87 -27.58
CA THR A 262 -3.28 -18.26 -27.10
C THR A 262 -3.06 -19.23 -28.25
N ALA A 263 -2.15 -20.18 -28.05
CA ALA A 263 -1.73 -21.11 -29.08
C ALA A 263 -2.89 -21.99 -29.55
N ARG A 264 -3.13 -22.06 -30.86
CA ARG A 264 -4.25 -22.85 -31.41
C ARG A 264 -3.76 -24.17 -31.97
N ARG A 265 -4.45 -25.25 -31.63
CA ARG A 265 -4.27 -26.53 -32.29
C ARG A 265 -5.16 -26.61 -33.52
N LEU A 266 -4.61 -27.06 -34.65
CA LEU A 266 -5.40 -27.33 -35.86
C LEU A 266 -6.28 -28.55 -35.61
N SER A 267 -7.59 -28.40 -35.78
CA SER A 267 -8.54 -29.52 -35.72
C SER A 267 -8.75 -30.18 -37.09
N ARG A 268 -8.44 -29.45 -38.16
CA ARG A 268 -8.57 -29.90 -39.55
C ARG A 268 -7.35 -29.50 -40.35
N VAL A 269 -6.87 -30.41 -41.17
CA VAL A 269 -5.84 -30.15 -42.17
C VAL A 269 -6.37 -30.57 -43.53
N LEU A 270 -6.07 -29.79 -44.56
CA LEU A 270 -6.38 -30.18 -45.93
C LEU A 270 -5.27 -31.10 -46.43
N ARG A 271 -5.62 -32.35 -46.74
CA ARG A 271 -4.74 -33.29 -47.42
C ARG A 271 -5.03 -33.22 -48.91
N LEU A 272 -3.99 -33.08 -49.73
CA LEU A 272 -4.15 -33.25 -51.17
C LEU A 272 -4.17 -34.75 -51.47
N THR A 273 -5.23 -35.22 -52.10
CA THR A 273 -5.32 -36.60 -52.59
C THR A 273 -4.37 -36.81 -53.77
N ALA A 274 -4.13 -38.06 -54.18
CA ALA A 274 -3.33 -38.37 -55.37
C ALA A 274 -3.91 -37.76 -56.66
N ALA A 275 -5.18 -37.36 -56.65
CA ALA A 275 -5.86 -36.66 -57.75
C ALA A 275 -5.71 -35.12 -57.68
N GLY A 276 -5.06 -34.58 -56.65
CA GLY A 276 -4.88 -33.14 -56.46
C GLY A 276 -6.08 -32.42 -55.83
N GLU A 277 -7.13 -33.14 -55.43
CA GLU A 277 -8.29 -32.56 -54.76
C GLU A 277 -8.01 -32.40 -53.26
N PRO A 278 -8.33 -31.23 -52.66
CA PRO A 278 -8.19 -31.00 -51.24
C PRO A 278 -9.28 -31.74 -50.45
N GLU A 279 -8.88 -32.73 -49.68
CA GLU A 279 -9.75 -33.48 -48.76
C GLU A 279 -9.50 -33.00 -47.32
N PRO A 280 -10.54 -32.52 -46.60
CA PRO A 280 -10.40 -32.18 -45.19
C PRO A 280 -10.24 -33.46 -44.38
N VAL A 281 -9.09 -33.57 -43.70
CA VAL A 281 -8.84 -34.65 -42.75
C VAL A 281 -9.03 -34.08 -41.35
N ASP A 282 -10.02 -34.62 -40.63
CA ASP A 282 -10.17 -34.38 -39.20
C ASP A 282 -9.00 -35.07 -38.48
N LEU A 283 -8.27 -34.31 -37.66
CA LEU A 283 -7.19 -34.87 -36.84
C LEU A 283 -7.82 -35.48 -35.59
N ASP A 284 -7.72 -36.81 -35.44
CA ASP A 284 -8.40 -37.56 -34.39
C ASP A 284 -7.92 -37.13 -32.99
N ALA A 285 -8.86 -36.75 -32.11
CA ALA A 285 -8.56 -36.13 -30.83
C ALA A 285 -8.00 -37.09 -29.77
N THR A 286 -8.09 -38.40 -30.02
CA THR A 286 -7.77 -39.47 -29.06
C THR A 286 -6.31 -39.93 -29.10
N GLU A 287 -5.63 -39.81 -30.23
CA GLU A 287 -4.22 -40.24 -30.39
C GLU A 287 -3.22 -39.23 -29.80
N TYR A 288 -3.66 -38.01 -29.50
CA TYR A 288 -2.81 -36.92 -29.03
C TYR A 288 -3.42 -36.24 -27.80
N THR A 289 -3.29 -36.94 -26.68
CA THR A 289 -3.96 -36.66 -25.40
C THR A 289 -3.67 -35.26 -24.83
N HIS A 290 -4.76 -34.61 -24.44
CA HIS A 290 -4.92 -33.36 -23.69
C HIS A 290 -3.70 -32.81 -22.91
N THR A 291 -3.08 -31.75 -23.43
CA THR A 291 -2.56 -30.69 -22.57
C THR A 291 -3.48 -29.49 -22.78
N ALA A 292 -4.22 -29.07 -21.75
CA ALA A 292 -5.04 -27.87 -21.85
C ALA A 292 -4.15 -26.69 -22.25
N VAL A 293 -4.48 -26.03 -23.37
CA VAL A 293 -3.73 -24.88 -23.90
C VAL A 293 -3.70 -23.74 -22.88
N ALA A 294 -4.72 -23.66 -22.03
CA ALA A 294 -4.76 -22.80 -20.86
C ALA A 294 -5.37 -23.53 -19.67
N SER A 295 -4.90 -23.15 -18.49
CA SER A 295 -5.48 -23.44 -17.18
C SER A 295 -5.43 -22.14 -16.37
N SER A 296 -6.07 -22.12 -15.20
CA SER A 296 -6.00 -20.95 -14.30
C SER A 296 -4.56 -20.57 -13.90
N LYS A 297 -3.56 -21.44 -14.06
CA LYS A 297 -2.15 -21.16 -13.70
C LYS A 297 -1.15 -21.29 -14.84
N SER A 298 -1.60 -21.61 -16.05
CA SER A 298 -0.67 -21.78 -17.17
C SER A 298 -1.33 -21.50 -18.51
N VAL A 299 -0.58 -20.96 -19.46
CA VAL A 299 -1.04 -20.78 -20.84
C VAL A 299 0.09 -21.07 -21.82
N ILE A 300 -0.26 -21.67 -22.96
CA ILE A 300 0.64 -21.86 -24.10
C ILE A 300 0.32 -20.77 -25.13
N LEU A 301 1.36 -20.09 -25.58
CA LEU A 301 1.31 -18.97 -26.51
C LEU A 301 1.73 -19.39 -27.91
N ASP A 302 1.15 -18.78 -28.94
CA ASP A 302 1.47 -19.05 -30.34
C ASP A 302 2.86 -18.57 -30.79
N GLN A 303 3.55 -17.79 -29.97
CA GLN A 303 4.88 -17.26 -30.24
C GLN A 303 5.88 -17.51 -29.11
N ALA A 304 7.17 -17.49 -29.47
CA ALA A 304 8.29 -17.52 -28.55
C ALA A 304 8.50 -16.13 -27.91
N LEU A 305 8.38 -16.04 -26.59
CA LEU A 305 8.63 -14.83 -25.81
C LEU A 305 9.99 -14.94 -25.11
N ASP A 306 11.08 -14.95 -25.88
CA ASP A 306 12.40 -15.33 -25.38
C ASP A 306 12.96 -14.41 -24.28
N ASP A 307 12.59 -13.12 -24.24
CA ASP A 307 13.04 -12.21 -23.16
C ASP A 307 12.13 -12.20 -21.91
N LEU A 308 11.20 -13.14 -21.78
CA LEU A 308 10.33 -13.21 -20.62
C LEU A 308 11.01 -13.98 -19.48
N SER A 309 11.37 -13.29 -18.40
CA SER A 309 11.91 -13.91 -17.19
C SER A 309 10.82 -14.21 -16.15
N ALA A 310 11.17 -15.02 -15.15
CA ALA A 310 10.38 -15.08 -13.92
C ALA A 310 10.23 -13.67 -13.31
N ASP A 311 9.14 -13.48 -12.57
CA ASP A 311 8.75 -12.25 -11.86
C ASP A 311 8.36 -11.07 -12.76
N ARG A 312 8.42 -11.21 -14.09
CA ARG A 312 7.87 -10.19 -15.00
C ARG A 312 6.36 -10.18 -14.94
N LEU A 313 5.80 -8.98 -14.88
CA LEU A 313 4.36 -8.75 -15.01
C LEU A 313 3.93 -8.95 -16.46
N VAL A 314 2.85 -9.72 -16.61
CA VAL A 314 2.20 -9.99 -17.88
C VAL A 314 0.72 -9.67 -17.72
N ALA A 315 0.18 -8.88 -18.64
CA ALA A 315 -1.26 -8.63 -18.70
C ALA A 315 -1.92 -9.69 -19.58
N VAL A 316 -2.83 -10.48 -19.00
CA VAL A 316 -3.65 -11.46 -19.71
C VAL A 316 -5.00 -10.81 -20.01
N VAL A 317 -5.28 -10.57 -21.28
CA VAL A 317 -6.45 -9.79 -21.69
C VAL A 317 -7.42 -10.64 -22.50
N ASN A 318 -8.66 -10.78 -22.01
CA ASN A 318 -9.74 -11.38 -22.77
C ASN A 318 -10.62 -10.29 -23.40
N TRP A 319 -10.50 -10.13 -24.72
CA TRP A 319 -11.33 -9.22 -25.52
C TRP A 319 -12.67 -9.82 -25.94
N SER A 320 -12.94 -11.08 -25.60
CA SER A 320 -14.12 -11.82 -26.06
C SER A 320 -15.09 -12.10 -24.90
N GLY A 321 -16.38 -11.92 -25.15
CA GLY A 321 -17.40 -12.12 -24.13
C GLY A 321 -17.31 -11.06 -23.03
N ILE A 322 -17.03 -11.48 -21.79
CA ILE A 322 -16.82 -10.56 -20.66
C ILE A 322 -15.39 -10.02 -20.77
N VAL A 323 -15.29 -8.73 -21.05
CA VAL A 323 -14.02 -8.00 -21.16
C VAL A 323 -13.37 -7.92 -19.79
N ALA A 324 -12.27 -8.64 -19.61
CA ALA A 324 -11.54 -8.76 -18.36
C ALA A 324 -10.03 -8.84 -18.63
N ALA A 325 -9.23 -8.35 -17.69
CA ALA A 325 -7.80 -8.50 -17.74
C ALA A 325 -7.20 -8.73 -16.36
N ASP A 326 -6.16 -9.55 -16.28
CA ASP A 326 -5.38 -9.73 -15.06
C ASP A 326 -3.93 -9.34 -15.33
N VAL A 327 -3.31 -8.59 -14.42
CA VAL A 327 -1.86 -8.32 -14.44
C VAL A 327 -1.21 -9.24 -13.42
N VAL A 328 -0.46 -10.23 -13.88
CA VAL A 328 0.06 -11.30 -13.02
C VAL A 328 1.56 -11.52 -13.23
N PRO A 329 2.31 -11.82 -12.15
CA PRO A 329 3.71 -12.16 -12.25
C PRO A 329 3.89 -13.59 -12.80
N VAL A 330 4.81 -13.71 -13.75
CA VAL A 330 5.21 -15.00 -14.32
C VAL A 330 6.03 -15.77 -13.28
N LEU A 331 5.57 -16.97 -12.92
CA LEU A 331 6.34 -17.91 -12.10
C LEU A 331 7.50 -18.51 -12.92
N ARG A 332 7.20 -18.95 -14.13
CA ARG A 332 8.17 -19.63 -14.99
C ARG A 332 7.76 -19.54 -16.45
N HIS A 333 8.74 -19.25 -17.31
CA HIS A 333 8.62 -19.38 -18.77
C HIS A 333 9.33 -20.67 -19.21
N VAL A 334 8.68 -21.44 -20.08
CA VAL A 334 9.24 -22.66 -20.67
C VAL A 334 9.05 -22.56 -22.18
N PRO A 335 10.13 -22.35 -22.96
CA PRO A 335 10.06 -22.49 -24.41
C PRO A 335 9.86 -23.98 -24.75
N ILE A 336 8.96 -24.27 -25.68
CA ILE A 336 8.62 -25.62 -26.11
C ILE A 336 8.60 -25.65 -27.63
N ASP A 337 9.17 -26.70 -28.22
CA ASP A 337 8.94 -27.02 -29.62
C ASP A 337 7.61 -27.77 -29.72
N TRP A 338 6.58 -27.12 -30.28
CA TRP A 338 5.25 -27.69 -30.41
C TRP A 338 5.03 -28.22 -31.81
N GLU A 339 4.80 -29.53 -31.92
CA GLU A 339 4.43 -30.17 -33.17
C GLU A 339 2.94 -29.89 -33.46
N VAL A 340 2.69 -28.93 -34.36
CA VAL A 340 1.33 -28.50 -34.71
C VAL A 340 0.68 -29.52 -35.65
N VAL A 341 1.49 -30.15 -36.51
CA VAL A 341 1.15 -31.21 -37.48
C VAL A 341 2.36 -32.14 -37.56
N PRO A 342 2.19 -33.46 -37.79
CA PRO A 342 3.32 -34.38 -37.92
C PRO A 342 4.44 -33.84 -38.83
N GLY A 343 5.65 -33.71 -38.27
CA GLY A 343 6.84 -33.21 -38.95
C GLY A 343 6.98 -31.69 -39.04
N THR A 344 6.05 -30.90 -38.48
CA THR A 344 6.13 -29.43 -38.43
C THR A 344 6.13 -28.95 -36.98
N THR A 345 7.31 -28.52 -36.51
CA THR A 345 7.49 -27.95 -35.17
C THR A 345 7.50 -26.42 -35.23
N VAL A 346 6.80 -25.79 -34.29
CA VAL A 346 6.77 -24.34 -34.09
C VAL A 346 7.22 -24.04 -32.67
N LYS A 347 8.06 -23.03 -32.49
CA LYS A 347 8.48 -22.59 -31.16
C LYS A 347 7.34 -21.83 -30.49
N VAL A 348 6.91 -22.32 -29.34
CA VAL A 348 5.89 -21.70 -28.49
C VAL A 348 6.40 -21.46 -27.09
N SER A 349 5.72 -20.58 -26.36
CA SER A 349 6.04 -20.32 -24.95
C SER A 349 4.94 -20.83 -24.05
N LYS A 350 5.30 -21.67 -23.07
CA LYS A 350 4.42 -22.02 -21.96
C LYS A 350 4.74 -21.12 -20.77
N LEU A 351 3.76 -20.34 -20.36
CA LEU A 351 3.83 -19.52 -19.15
C LEU A 351 3.17 -20.26 -17.99
N LEU A 352 3.81 -20.20 -16.83
CA LEU A 352 3.24 -20.55 -15.55
C LEU A 352 3.16 -19.28 -14.71
N PHE A 353 2.03 -19.05 -14.05
CA PHE A 353 1.78 -17.88 -13.21
C PHE A 353 1.95 -18.24 -11.74
N LYS A 354 2.36 -17.27 -10.91
CA LYS A 354 2.48 -17.49 -9.45
C LYS A 354 1.11 -17.70 -8.82
N GLU A 355 0.12 -17.02 -9.35
CA GLU A 355 -1.25 -16.98 -8.85
C GLU A 355 -2.22 -17.50 -9.90
N SER A 356 -3.45 -17.79 -9.48
CA SER A 356 -4.51 -18.17 -10.40
C SER A 356 -5.00 -16.92 -11.15
N VAL A 357 -4.96 -16.97 -12.47
CA VAL A 357 -5.45 -15.92 -13.37
C VAL A 357 -6.95 -16.14 -13.58
N GLY A 358 -7.77 -15.25 -13.02
CA GLY A 358 -9.24 -15.35 -13.12
C GLY A 358 -9.72 -15.36 -14.56
N THR A 359 -9.13 -14.50 -15.39
CA THR A 359 -9.40 -14.38 -16.83
C THR A 359 -9.15 -15.70 -17.58
N LEU A 360 -8.24 -16.57 -17.10
CA LEU A 360 -8.01 -17.90 -17.68
C LEU A 360 -8.92 -18.99 -17.09
N ALA A 361 -9.38 -18.83 -15.86
CA ALA A 361 -10.20 -19.83 -15.17
C ALA A 361 -11.58 -20.00 -15.83
N ASP A 362 -12.09 -18.93 -16.45
CA ASP A 362 -13.38 -18.92 -17.14
C ASP A 362 -13.34 -19.53 -18.55
N TRP A 363 -12.16 -19.97 -19.03
CA TRP A 363 -12.03 -20.54 -20.37
C TRP A 363 -12.44 -22.01 -20.40
N VAL A 364 -13.66 -22.27 -20.88
CA VAL A 364 -14.08 -23.63 -21.28
C VAL A 364 -13.35 -24.04 -22.59
N THR A 365 -13.15 -23.08 -23.48
CA THR A 365 -12.33 -23.17 -24.70
C THR A 365 -11.66 -21.81 -24.89
N PRO A 366 -10.34 -21.71 -25.12
CA PRO A 366 -9.69 -20.42 -25.28
C PRO A 366 -10.32 -19.66 -26.45
N PRO A 367 -10.83 -18.44 -26.23
CA PRO A 367 -11.53 -17.71 -27.26
C PRO A 367 -10.59 -17.21 -28.35
N ALA A 368 -11.15 -16.95 -29.54
CA ALA A 368 -10.40 -16.33 -30.60
C ALA A 368 -10.08 -14.88 -30.24
N GLY A 369 -8.80 -14.60 -29.92
CA GLY A 369 -8.31 -13.23 -29.74
C GLY A 369 -7.90 -12.84 -28.32
N THR A 370 -7.59 -13.79 -27.43
CA THR A 370 -6.88 -13.44 -26.20
C THR A 370 -5.50 -12.92 -26.54
N ILE A 371 -5.17 -11.73 -26.04
CA ILE A 371 -3.86 -11.12 -26.20
C ILE A 371 -3.18 -11.10 -24.84
N ILE A 372 -1.97 -11.64 -24.80
CA ILE A 372 -1.09 -11.66 -23.64
C ILE A 372 0.00 -10.63 -23.92
N LEU A 373 0.02 -9.58 -23.13
CA LEU A 373 0.94 -8.45 -23.30
C LEU A 373 2.11 -8.60 -22.33
N LYS A 374 3.32 -8.54 -22.87
CA LYS A 374 4.57 -8.51 -22.10
C LYS A 374 4.87 -7.05 -21.78
N GLY A 375 4.89 -6.67 -20.50
CA GLY A 375 5.41 -5.36 -20.08
C GLY A 375 4.59 -4.61 -19.04
N ALA A 376 5.17 -4.52 -17.83
CA ALA A 376 5.10 -3.36 -16.94
C ALA A 376 6.44 -3.32 -16.19
N GLN A 377 7.12 -2.18 -16.19
CA GLN A 377 8.03 -1.84 -15.09
C GLN A 377 7.19 -1.04 -14.10
N ASP A 378 7.33 -1.37 -12.82
CA ASP A 378 6.62 -0.76 -11.69
C ASP A 378 6.66 0.78 -11.71
#